data_AF-A0A971FDC1-F1
#
_entry.id   AF-A0A971FDC1-F1
#
_cell.length_a   1.000
_cell.length_b   1.000
_cell.length_c   1.000
_cell.angle_alpha   90.00
_cell.angle_beta   90.00
_cell.angle_gamma   90.00
#
_symmetry.space_group_name_H-M   'P 1'
#
loop_
_entity.id
_entity.type
_entity.pdbx_description
1 polymer ?
#
loop_
_entity_poly.entity_id
_entity_poly.type
_entity_poly.pdbx_seq_one_letter_code
_entity_poly.pdbx_strand_id
1 'polypeptide(L)'
;MDSNKFLIVVAAALAAFLGLPIVMQQVKNSRQGAGATAPAAGQAAPGGAPAAATTPREPPLLNASNIVGTEWALQADQYKLKVAVMPNGVLYVYHPMLKSMIGVDYLQGTWQLDYDKFNVSGQFGGQSLDETVYISGDKLFTKNGTQVERFK
;
A
#
# COMPACT_ATOMS: atom_id res chain seq x y z
N MET A 1 -28.95 -33.16 10.04
CA MET A 1 -29.26 -31.75 10.37
C MET A 1 -29.46 -31.03 9.06
N ASP A 2 -30.61 -30.36 8.91
CA ASP A 2 -31.19 -29.93 7.63
C ASP A 2 -30.25 -29.02 6.80
N SER A 3 -29.77 -29.51 5.65
CA SER A 3 -28.88 -28.78 4.73
C SER A 3 -29.44 -27.43 4.26
N ASN A 4 -30.76 -27.27 4.25
CA ASN A 4 -31.41 -25.99 3.92
C ASN A 4 -31.26 -24.95 5.04
N LYS A 5 -31.22 -25.36 6.32
CA LYS A 5 -31.02 -24.43 7.43
C LYS A 5 -29.59 -23.88 7.42
N PHE A 6 -28.61 -24.72 7.06
CA PHE A 6 -27.22 -24.29 6.93
C PHE A 6 -27.03 -23.27 5.80
N LEU A 7 -27.59 -23.50 4.62
CA LEU A 7 -27.51 -22.55 3.51
C LEU A 7 -28.24 -21.22 3.78
N ILE A 8 -29.39 -21.26 4.46
CA ILE A 8 -30.12 -20.05 4.85
C ILE A 8 -29.34 -19.24 5.89
N VAL A 9 -28.73 -19.90 6.87
CA VAL A 9 -27.91 -19.23 7.89
C VAL A 9 -26.66 -18.61 7.27
N VAL A 10 -26.00 -19.30 6.33
CA VAL A 10 -24.82 -18.80 5.61
C VAL A 10 -25.19 -17.61 4.71
N ALA A 11 -26.30 -17.68 3.98
CA ALA A 11 -26.77 -16.58 3.14
C ALA A 11 -27.16 -15.34 3.97
N ALA A 12 -27.82 -15.53 5.12
CA ALA A 12 -28.15 -14.44 6.03
C ALA A 12 -26.89 -13.79 6.64
N ALA A 13 -25.89 -14.60 7.01
CA ALA A 13 -24.61 -14.09 7.52
C ALA A 13 -23.82 -13.32 6.45
N LEU A 14 -23.81 -13.79 5.20
CA LEU A 14 -23.18 -13.09 4.07
C LEU A 14 -23.84 -11.75 3.77
N ALA A 15 -25.18 -11.69 3.75
CA ALA A 15 -25.91 -10.43 3.55
C ALA A 15 -25.63 -9.42 4.66
N ALA A 16 -25.53 -9.87 5.92
CA ALA A 16 -25.16 -9.01 7.04
C ALA A 16 -23.71 -8.50 6.93
N PHE A 17 -22.77 -9.36 6.54
CA PHE A 17 -21.35 -9.01 6.39
C PHE A 17 -21.10 -8.03 5.23
N LEU A 18 -21.84 -8.17 4.13
CA LEU A 18 -21.77 -7.26 2.97
C LEU A 18 -22.47 -5.92 3.22
N GLY A 19 -23.50 -5.86 4.07
CA GLY A 19 -24.20 -4.61 4.41
C GLY A 19 -23.47 -3.76 5.47
N LEU A 20 -22.73 -4.38 6.38
CA LEU A 20 -22.03 -3.72 7.49
C LEU A 20 -21.07 -2.58 7.10
N PRO A 21 -20.20 -2.69 6.06
CA PRO A 21 -19.30 -1.59 5.70
C PRO A 21 -20.03 -0.36 5.12
N ILE A 22 -21.19 -0.55 4.48
CA ILE A 22 -21.98 0.54 3.88
C ILE A 22 -22.64 1.40 4.96
N VAL A 23 -23.21 0.78 6.01
CA VAL A 23 -23.88 1.50 7.11
C VAL A 23 -22.88 2.32 7.95
N MET A 24 -21.66 1.81 8.14
CA MET A 24 -20.61 2.56 8.86
C MET A 24 -20.16 3.82 8.13
N GLN A 25 -20.24 3.86 6.78
CA GLN A 25 -19.95 5.07 6.00
C GLN A 25 -21.07 6.12 6.12
N GLN A 26 -22.34 5.70 6.17
CA GLN A 26 -23.46 6.64 6.37
C GLN A 26 -23.49 7.23 7.78
N VAL A 27 -23.21 6.45 8.85
CA VAL A 27 -23.15 6.99 10.22
C VAL A 27 -21.98 7.97 10.41
N LYS A 28 -20.86 7.76 9.71
CA LYS A 28 -19.74 8.71 9.71
C LYS A 28 -20.10 10.03 9.01
N ASN A 29 -20.86 9.97 7.90
CA ASN A 29 -21.32 11.17 7.19
C ASN A 29 -22.45 11.92 7.91
N SER A 30 -23.34 11.21 8.63
CA SER A 30 -24.41 11.84 9.42
C SER A 30 -23.92 12.55 10.68
N ARG A 31 -22.67 12.31 11.13
CA ARG A 31 -22.04 13.05 12.24
C ARG A 31 -21.24 14.28 11.82
N GLN A 32 -21.18 14.58 10.52
CA GLN A 32 -20.51 15.77 9.97
C GLN A 32 -21.46 16.84 9.44
N GLY A 33 -22.75 16.80 9.82
CA GLY A 33 -23.78 17.70 9.32
C GLY A 33 -24.55 18.43 10.41
N ALA A 34 -23.88 19.25 11.23
CA ALA A 34 -24.52 20.36 11.94
C ALA A 34 -23.46 21.38 12.36
N GLY A 35 -23.46 22.56 11.74
CA GLY A 35 -22.61 23.67 12.16
C GLY A 35 -22.16 24.54 11.01
N ALA A 36 -23.02 25.47 10.61
CA ALA A 36 -22.68 26.58 9.74
C ALA A 36 -21.71 27.57 10.44
N THR A 37 -21.03 28.37 9.60
CA THR A 37 -20.30 29.63 9.87
C THR A 37 -18.92 29.56 10.54
N ALA A 38 -17.93 30.03 9.77
CA ALA A 38 -16.55 30.35 10.12
C ALA A 38 -16.45 31.67 10.95
N PRO A 39 -15.25 32.19 11.28
CA PRO A 39 -14.01 31.56 11.74
C PRO A 39 -13.55 32.17 13.08
N ALA A 40 -12.90 31.41 13.96
CA ALA A 40 -12.10 32.02 15.04
C ALA A 40 -11.04 31.06 15.57
N ALA A 41 -9.89 31.66 15.86
CA ALA A 41 -8.69 31.05 16.40
C ALA A 41 -8.96 30.22 17.68
N GLY A 42 -8.22 29.13 17.82
CA GLY A 42 -8.17 28.32 19.04
C GLY A 42 -7.15 27.21 18.85
N GLN A 43 -5.96 27.33 19.42
CA GLN A 43 -5.64 26.87 20.78
C GLN A 43 -5.69 25.33 20.88
N ALA A 44 -4.50 24.77 21.09
CA ALA A 44 -4.24 23.35 21.21
C ALA A 44 -5.02 22.69 22.37
N ALA A 45 -5.47 21.45 22.14
CA ALA A 45 -5.81 20.50 23.19
C ALA A 45 -5.43 19.06 22.76
N PRO A 46 -5.10 18.18 23.72
CA PRO A 46 -4.14 17.10 23.54
C PRO A 46 -4.81 15.75 23.32
N GLY A 47 -4.17 14.89 22.52
CA GLY A 47 -4.63 13.54 22.26
C GLY A 47 -4.20 13.08 20.87
N GLY A 48 -2.89 13.14 20.61
CA GLY A 48 -2.33 12.69 19.35
C GLY A 48 -2.55 11.20 19.18
N ALA A 49 -3.56 10.81 18.40
CA ALA A 49 -3.43 9.61 17.60
C ALA A 49 -2.09 9.73 16.83
N PRO A 50 -1.29 8.65 16.73
CA PRO A 50 -0.01 8.73 16.03
C PRO A 50 -0.28 9.37 14.67
N ALA A 51 0.37 10.51 14.42
CA ALA A 51 0.22 11.23 13.18
C ALA A 51 0.50 10.21 12.06
N ALA A 52 -0.55 9.83 11.33
CA ALA A 52 -0.40 9.01 10.14
C ALA A 52 0.61 9.76 9.29
N ALA A 53 1.76 9.13 9.02
CA ALA A 53 2.84 9.75 8.29
C ALA A 53 2.25 10.40 7.05
N THR A 54 2.34 11.73 6.99
CA THR A 54 1.74 12.51 5.91
C THR A 54 2.62 12.31 4.70
N THR A 55 2.46 11.19 4.00
CA THR A 55 2.99 11.06 2.64
C THR A 55 2.52 12.31 1.90
N PRO A 56 3.43 13.15 1.38
CA PRO A 56 3.04 14.33 0.62
C PRO A 56 2.03 13.88 -0.44
N ARG A 57 0.88 14.55 -0.58
CA ARG A 57 -0.13 14.19 -1.58
C ARG A 57 0.03 15.08 -2.81
N GLU A 58 1.19 15.00 -3.44
CA GLU A 58 1.35 15.56 -4.78
C GLU A 58 0.72 14.59 -5.79
N PRO A 59 0.14 15.09 -6.89
CA PRO A 59 -0.38 14.23 -7.95
C PRO A 59 0.70 13.23 -8.41
N PRO A 60 0.37 11.94 -8.60
CA PRO A 60 1.35 10.96 -9.03
C PRO A 60 1.82 11.29 -10.45
N LEU A 61 3.09 11.67 -10.59
CA LEU A 61 3.73 11.87 -11.88
C LEU A 61 4.33 10.57 -12.41
N LEU A 62 4.63 9.60 -11.54
CA LEU A 62 5.02 8.26 -11.95
C LEU A 62 3.81 7.46 -12.46
N ASN A 63 4.00 6.77 -13.58
CA ASN A 63 3.02 5.93 -14.25
C ASN A 63 3.71 4.73 -14.92
N ALA A 64 2.92 3.81 -15.48
CA ALA A 64 3.43 2.56 -16.06
C ALA A 64 4.43 2.77 -17.21
N SER A 65 4.42 3.93 -17.87
CA SER A 65 5.33 4.24 -18.96
C SER A 65 6.66 4.82 -18.50
N ASN A 66 6.70 5.55 -17.39
CA ASN A 66 7.92 6.23 -16.91
C ASN A 66 8.59 5.58 -15.70
N ILE A 67 7.91 4.65 -15.02
CA ILE A 67 8.50 3.87 -13.93
C ILE A 67 9.37 2.73 -14.47
N VAL A 68 9.10 2.25 -15.67
CA VAL A 68 9.88 1.20 -16.32
C VAL A 68 11.29 1.71 -16.65
N GLY A 69 12.30 0.89 -16.38
CA GLY A 69 13.71 1.25 -16.51
C GLY A 69 14.26 2.07 -15.34
N THR A 70 13.46 2.30 -14.29
CA THR A 70 13.94 2.94 -13.05
C THR A 70 14.40 1.91 -12.03
N GLU A 71 15.34 2.33 -11.19
CA GLU A 71 15.87 1.52 -10.09
C GLU A 71 15.63 2.24 -8.76
N TRP A 72 15.18 1.51 -7.75
CA TRP A 72 14.80 2.04 -6.45
C TRP A 72 15.45 1.25 -5.33
N ALA A 73 15.76 1.93 -4.24
CA ALA A 73 16.29 1.32 -3.03
C ALA A 73 15.17 1.17 -2.01
N LEU A 74 14.54 0.00 -1.98
CA LEU A 74 13.52 -0.33 -0.98
C LEU A 74 14.19 -0.82 0.30
N GLN A 75 13.76 -0.27 1.43
CA GLN A 75 14.21 -0.74 2.73
C GLN A 75 13.22 -1.77 3.27
N ALA A 76 13.59 -3.05 3.17
CA ALA A 76 12.83 -4.17 3.71
C ALA A 76 13.50 -4.64 5.00
N ASP A 77 12.85 -4.37 6.13
CA ASP A 77 13.39 -4.66 7.47
C ASP A 77 14.78 -4.01 7.67
N GLN A 78 15.85 -4.81 7.82
CA GLN A 78 17.23 -4.33 7.96
C GLN A 78 17.98 -4.25 6.61
N TYR A 79 17.35 -4.64 5.51
CA TYR A 79 18.00 -4.78 4.21
C TYR A 79 17.62 -3.66 3.24
N LYS A 80 18.63 -3.09 2.57
CA LYS A 80 18.44 -2.14 1.46
C LYS A 80 18.47 -2.93 0.15
N LEU A 81 17.29 -3.20 -0.40
CA LEU A 81 17.09 -3.95 -1.64
C LEU A 81 17.16 -3.00 -2.84
N LYS A 82 17.92 -3.37 -3.87
CA LYS A 82 17.87 -2.68 -5.17
C LYS A 82 16.78 -3.32 -6.00
N VAL A 83 15.77 -2.54 -6.39
CA VAL A 83 14.64 -3.00 -7.22
C VAL A 83 14.70 -2.31 -8.57
N ALA A 84 14.94 -3.10 -9.63
CA ALA A 84 14.88 -2.64 -11.01
C ALA A 84 13.51 -2.94 -11.61
N VAL A 85 12.82 -1.91 -12.10
CA VAL A 85 11.49 -2.04 -12.67
C VAL A 85 11.60 -2.33 -14.16
N MET A 86 11.13 -3.51 -14.58
CA MET A 86 11.19 -3.97 -15.97
C MET A 86 9.83 -3.80 -16.67
N PRO A 87 9.78 -3.82 -18.01
CA PRO A 87 8.51 -3.83 -18.74
C PRO A 87 7.63 -5.04 -18.39
N ASN A 88 6.37 -5.00 -18.81
CA ASN A 88 5.41 -6.11 -18.70
C ASN A 88 5.10 -6.57 -17.26
N GLY A 89 5.19 -5.65 -16.28
CA GLY A 89 4.85 -5.96 -14.90
C GLY A 89 5.89 -6.85 -14.20
N VAL A 90 7.12 -6.92 -14.70
CA VAL A 90 8.23 -7.67 -14.09
C VAL A 90 9.16 -6.73 -13.34
N LEU A 91 9.72 -7.17 -12.21
CA LEU A 91 10.82 -6.47 -11.54
C LEU A 91 11.93 -7.45 -11.16
N TYR A 92 13.12 -6.91 -10.97
CA TYR A 92 14.27 -7.64 -10.43
C TYR A 92 14.73 -7.04 -9.12
N VAL A 93 14.82 -7.85 -8.09
CA VAL A 93 15.31 -7.47 -6.76
C VAL A 93 16.72 -8.01 -6.59
N TYR A 94 17.68 -7.13 -6.35
CA TYR A 94 19.08 -7.46 -6.12
C TYR A 94 19.42 -7.19 -4.65
N HIS A 95 20.10 -8.15 -4.03
CA HIS A 95 20.69 -7.99 -2.71
C HIS A 95 21.90 -8.92 -2.56
N PRO A 96 23.03 -8.46 -2.00
CA PRO A 96 24.26 -9.26 -1.91
C PRO A 96 24.07 -10.58 -1.17
N MET A 97 23.12 -10.65 -0.23
CA MET A 97 22.85 -11.88 0.51
C MET A 97 22.14 -12.96 -0.32
N LEU A 98 21.46 -12.61 -1.42
CA LEU A 98 20.76 -13.61 -2.26
C LEU A 98 21.76 -14.64 -2.79
N LYS A 99 22.93 -14.17 -3.23
CA LYS A 99 23.99 -15.03 -3.74
C LYS A 99 24.54 -15.97 -2.67
N SER A 100 24.72 -15.48 -1.45
CA SER A 100 25.21 -16.30 -0.34
C SER A 100 24.17 -17.26 0.24
N MET A 101 22.88 -16.91 0.18
CA MET A 101 21.80 -17.69 0.80
C MET A 101 21.24 -18.76 -0.13
N ILE A 102 20.96 -18.39 -1.38
CA ILE A 102 20.22 -19.25 -2.33
C ILE A 102 20.92 -19.37 -3.69
N GLY A 103 22.12 -18.79 -3.85
CA GLY A 103 22.92 -18.94 -5.06
C GLY A 103 22.45 -18.13 -6.27
N VAL A 104 21.53 -17.17 -6.09
CA VAL A 104 21.00 -16.34 -7.19
C VAL A 104 21.49 -14.90 -7.09
N ASP A 105 21.67 -14.24 -8.23
CA ASP A 105 22.09 -12.83 -8.28
C ASP A 105 20.91 -11.86 -8.11
N TYR A 106 19.69 -12.29 -8.44
CA TYR A 106 18.46 -11.51 -8.30
C TYR A 106 17.24 -12.40 -8.09
N LEU A 107 16.19 -11.82 -7.49
CA LEU A 107 14.85 -12.39 -7.47
C LEU A 107 14.00 -11.72 -8.53
N GLN A 108 13.20 -12.51 -9.23
CA GLN A 108 12.15 -11.99 -10.09
C GLN A 108 10.87 -11.80 -9.28
N GLY A 109 10.29 -10.62 -9.38
CA GLY A 109 8.98 -10.31 -8.87
C GLY A 109 8.08 -9.72 -9.95
N THR A 110 6.90 -9.29 -9.52
CA THR A 110 5.95 -8.57 -10.35
C THR A 110 5.63 -7.21 -9.74
N TRP A 111 5.27 -6.26 -10.58
CA TRP A 111 4.71 -4.99 -10.13
C TRP A 111 3.40 -4.67 -10.84
N GLN A 112 2.60 -3.87 -10.17
CA GLN A 112 1.41 -3.26 -10.72
C GLN A 112 1.26 -1.84 -10.19
N LEU A 113 0.78 -0.94 -11.04
CA LEU A 113 0.35 0.39 -10.64
C LEU A 113 -1.16 0.47 -10.56
N ASP A 114 -1.66 1.00 -9.45
CA ASP A 114 -3.04 1.39 -9.20
C ASP A 114 -3.07 2.87 -8.82
N TYR A 115 -3.08 3.74 -9.84
CA TYR A 115 -3.01 5.20 -9.71
C TYR A 115 -1.82 5.70 -8.87
N ASP A 116 -2.01 5.91 -7.58
CA ASP A 116 -1.01 6.37 -6.62
C ASP A 116 -0.30 5.23 -5.88
N LYS A 117 -0.68 3.98 -6.12
CA LYS A 117 -0.09 2.80 -5.48
C LYS A 117 0.77 2.02 -6.44
N PHE A 118 2.01 1.81 -6.04
CA PHE A 118 2.94 0.88 -6.65
C PHE A 118 2.97 -0.39 -5.81
N ASN A 119 2.35 -1.46 -6.30
CA ASN A 119 2.32 -2.76 -5.65
C ASN A 119 3.46 -3.61 -6.22
N VAL A 120 4.27 -4.16 -5.34
CA VAL A 120 5.43 -5.00 -5.63
C VAL A 120 5.19 -6.34 -4.97
N SER A 121 5.29 -7.40 -5.74
CA SER A 121 5.12 -8.77 -5.28
C SER A 121 6.33 -9.59 -5.68
N GLY A 122 6.78 -10.50 -4.84
CA GLY A 122 7.88 -11.40 -5.12
C GLY A 122 7.82 -12.66 -4.27
N GLN A 123 8.65 -13.64 -4.60
CA GLN A 123 8.78 -14.84 -3.78
C GLN A 123 10.24 -15.03 -3.36
N PHE A 124 10.45 -15.23 -2.06
CA PHE A 124 11.77 -15.50 -1.48
C PHE A 124 11.70 -16.68 -0.52
N GLY A 125 12.50 -17.72 -0.76
CA GLY A 125 12.57 -18.88 0.14
C GLY A 125 11.22 -19.59 0.36
N GLY A 126 10.29 -19.52 -0.60
CA GLY A 126 8.94 -20.06 -0.49
C GLY A 126 7.91 -19.13 0.17
N GLN A 127 8.33 -17.96 0.66
CA GLN A 127 7.44 -16.94 1.20
C GLN A 127 7.11 -15.88 0.14
N SER A 128 5.85 -15.48 0.06
CA SER A 128 5.44 -14.32 -0.74
C SER A 128 5.77 -13.03 0.01
N LEU A 129 6.37 -12.09 -0.69
CA LEU A 129 6.68 -10.75 -0.21
C LEU A 129 5.89 -9.76 -1.05
N ASP A 130 4.85 -9.21 -0.44
CA ASP A 130 3.96 -8.21 -1.05
C ASP A 130 4.13 -6.88 -0.33
N GLU A 131 4.54 -5.85 -1.06
CA GLU A 131 4.78 -4.51 -0.55
C GLU A 131 4.06 -3.47 -1.39
N THR A 132 3.36 -2.54 -0.74
CA THR A 132 2.73 -1.39 -1.39
C THR A 132 3.48 -0.12 -1.03
N VAL A 133 3.96 0.56 -2.06
CA VAL A 133 4.61 1.87 -2.01
C VAL A 133 3.69 2.89 -2.67
N TYR A 134 3.72 4.12 -2.18
CA TYR A 134 2.85 5.21 -2.62
C TYR A 134 3.65 6.19 -3.46
N ILE A 135 3.10 6.58 -4.60
CA ILE A 135 3.65 7.59 -5.48
C ILE A 135 3.19 8.95 -4.99
N SER A 136 4.13 9.88 -4.91
CA SER A 136 3.86 11.29 -4.72
C SER A 136 4.82 12.10 -5.56
N GLY A 137 4.29 12.83 -6.54
CA GLY A 137 5.10 13.47 -7.56
C GLY A 137 5.92 12.44 -8.34
N ASP A 138 7.24 12.64 -8.38
CA ASP A 138 8.22 11.76 -9.01
C ASP A 138 8.91 10.79 -8.03
N LYS A 139 8.43 10.73 -6.78
CA LYS A 139 9.01 9.97 -5.68
C LYS A 139 8.10 8.83 -5.23
N LEU A 140 8.72 7.86 -4.57
CA LEU A 140 8.06 6.74 -3.93
C LEU A 140 8.19 6.87 -2.41
N PHE A 141 7.14 6.50 -1.68
CA PHE A 141 7.06 6.56 -0.23
C PHE A 141 6.48 5.26 0.32
N THR A 142 7.07 4.70 1.37
CA THR A 142 6.49 3.53 2.05
C THR A 142 5.21 3.92 2.78
N LYS A 143 4.43 2.92 3.23
CA LYS A 143 3.25 3.13 4.08
C LYS A 143 3.53 3.96 5.34
N ASN A 144 4.77 3.97 5.81
CA ASN A 144 5.21 4.70 6.99
C ASN A 144 5.69 6.13 6.65
N GLY A 145 5.56 6.57 5.40
CA GLY A 145 5.99 7.88 4.93
C GLY A 145 7.50 8.00 4.70
N THR A 146 8.26 6.91 4.77
CA THR A 146 9.68 6.90 4.45
C THR A 146 9.86 7.04 2.94
N GLN A 147 10.63 8.03 2.49
CA GLN A 147 10.93 8.18 1.08
C GLN A 147 11.83 7.02 0.62
N VAL A 148 11.44 6.36 -0.47
CA VAL A 148 12.26 5.38 -1.16
C VAL A 148 13.22 6.14 -2.08
N GLU A 149 14.50 5.87 -1.93
CA GLU A 149 15.54 6.53 -2.72
C GLU A 149 15.63 5.91 -4.12
N ARG A 150 15.94 6.72 -5.14
CA ARG A 150 16.35 6.16 -6.42
C ARG A 150 17.75 5.57 -6.29
N PHE A 151 17.92 4.37 -6.85
CA PHE A 151 19.24 3.79 -7.07
C PHE A 151 19.78 4.43 -8.35
N LYS A 152 20.80 5.30 -8.23
CA LYS A 152 21.49 5.94 -9.36
C LYS A 152 22.86 5.32 -9.54
#